data_AF-A0A537S6U0-F1
#
_entry.id   AF-A0A537S6U0-F1
#
_cell.length_a   1.000
_cell.length_b   1.000
_cell.length_c   1.000
_cell.angle_alpha   90.00
_cell.angle_beta   90.00
_cell.angle_gamma   90.00
#
_symmetry.space_group_name_H-M   'P 1'
#
loop_
_entity.id
_entity.type
_entity.pdbx_description
1 polymer ?
#
loop_
_entity_poly.entity_id
_entity_poly.type
_entity_poly.pdbx_seq_one_letter_code
_entity_poly.pdbx_strand_id
1 'polypeptide(L)' 'MSTLKPLQIDIVSDVVCPWCYIGKRRIENALALAPDVPVEINWRPFFLNSWVPREGISRDE' A
#
# COMPACT_ATOMS: atom_id res chain seq x y z
N MET A 1 21.73 -5.08 -25.21
CA MET A 1 21.48 -4.33 -23.95
C MET A 1 20.17 -4.84 -23.40
N SER A 2 20.21 -5.64 -22.33
CA SER A 2 18.99 -6.12 -21.68
C SER A 2 18.35 -4.94 -20.96
N THR A 3 17.15 -4.56 -21.36
CA THR A 3 16.33 -3.59 -20.64
C THR A 3 15.94 -4.22 -19.30
N LEU A 4 16.40 -3.62 -18.20
CA LEU A 4 16.01 -4.07 -16.86
C LEU A 4 14.49 -3.86 -16.73
N LYS A 5 13.76 -4.97 -16.59
CA LYS A 5 12.32 -4.93 -16.37
C LYS A 5 12.07 -4.33 -14.98
N PRO A 6 11.17 -3.34 -14.82
CA PRO A 6 10.84 -2.78 -13.52
C PRO A 6 10.33 -3.86 -12.56
N LEU A 7 10.78 -3.82 -11.31
CA LEU A 7 10.24 -4.61 -10.22
C LEU A 7 8.81 -4.15 -9.96
N GLN A 8 7.86 -5.05 -10.17
CA GLN A 8 6.45 -4.81 -9.88
C GLN A 8 6.19 -5.05 -8.40
N ILE A 9 5.55 -4.09 -7.73
CA ILE A 9 5.13 -4.20 -6.34
C ILE A 9 3.63 -3.90 -6.24
N ASP A 10 2.83 -4.93 -5.98
CA ASP A 10 1.42 -4.77 -5.63
C ASP A 10 1.27 -4.53 -4.13
N ILE A 11 0.73 -3.36 -3.75
CA ILE A 11 0.46 -2.99 -2.37
C ILE A 11 -1.04 -3.12 -2.10
N VAL A 12 -1.41 -4.13 -1.32
CA VAL A 12 -2.78 -4.32 -0.82
C VAL A 12 -2.99 -3.46 0.42
N SER A 13 -3.94 -2.53 0.40
CA SER A 13 -4.11 -1.54 1.46
C SER A 13 -5.57 -1.19 1.72
N ASP A 14 -5.88 -0.99 3.00
CA ASP A 14 -7.13 -0.39 3.49
C ASP A 14 -6.81 0.96 4.17
N VAL A 15 -7.66 1.96 3.98
CA VAL A 15 -7.51 3.31 4.53
C VAL A 15 -7.72 3.36 6.05
N VAL A 16 -8.50 2.44 6.62
CA VAL A 16 -8.73 2.38 8.08
C VAL A 16 -7.58 1.71 8.84
N CYS A 17 -6.67 1.05 8.12
CA CYS A 17 -5.61 0.26 8.72
C CYS A 17 -4.42 1.14 9.15
N PRO A 18 -4.11 1.27 10.46
CA PRO A 18 -2.96 2.06 10.91
C PRO A 18 -1.62 1.48 10.41
N TRP A 19 -1.55 0.16 10.25
CA TRP A 19 -0.35 -0.51 9.75
C TRP A 19 -0.11 -0.27 8.26
N CYS A 20 -1.17 -0.14 7.45
CA CYS A 20 -1.03 0.22 6.04
C CYS A 20 -0.39 1.61 5.89
N TYR A 21 -0.74 2.56 6.76
CA TYR A 21 -0.09 3.87 6.78
C TYR A 21 1.39 3.79 7.15
N ILE A 22 1.74 3.03 8.19
CA ILE A 22 3.14 2.81 8.58
C ILE A 22 3.92 2.11 7.45
N GLY A 23 3.32 1.10 6.82
CA GLY A 23 3.88 0.38 5.68
C GLY A 23 4.16 1.29 4.49
N LYS A 24 3.24 2.20 4.16
CA LYS A 24 3.44 3.23 3.13
C LYS A 24 4.66 4.09 3.40
N ARG A 25 4.85 4.57 4.65
CA ARG A 25 6.05 5.35 4.99
C ARG A 25 7.33 4.55 4.88
N ARG A 26 7.28 3.26 5.24
CA ARG A 26 8.45 2.36 5.12
C ARG A 26 8.81 2.09 3.66
N ILE A 27 7.84 1.83 2.78
CA ILE A 27 8.14 1.60 1.36
C ILE A 27 8.69 2.87 0.70
N GLU A 28 8.13 4.05 1.01
CA GLU A 28 8.65 5.34 0.53
C GLU A 28 10.12 5.54 0.93
N ASN A 29 10.46 5.27 2.19
CA ASN A 29 11.83 5.36 2.67
C ASN A 29 12.75 4.33 2.00
N ALA A 30 12.29 3.10 1.78
CA ALA A 30 13.07 2.05 1.12
C ALA A 30 13.39 2.41 -0.35
N LEU A 31 12.43 2.99 -1.07
CA LEU A 31 12.62 3.43 -2.46
C LEU A 31 13.63 4.58 -2.55
N ALA A 32 13.63 5.49 -1.58
CA ALA A 32 14.62 6.56 -1.51
C ALA A 32 16.06 6.04 -1.29
N LEU A 33 16.22 4.85 -0.67
CA LEU A 33 17.52 4.20 -0.47
C LEU A 33 18.00 3.40 -1.69
N ALA A 34 17.13 3.13 -2.66
CA ALA A 34 17.42 2.31 -3.84
C ALA A 34 17.02 2.98 -5.16
N PRO A 35 17.57 4.18 -5.49
CA PRO A 35 17.15 4.97 -6.65
C PRO A 35 17.45 4.29 -8.00
N ASP A 36 18.44 3.39 -8.05
CA ASP A 36 18.86 2.72 -9.28
C ASP A 36 18.00 1.48 -9.61
N VAL A 37 17.07 1.09 -8.73
CA VAL A 37 16.16 -0.02 -8.96
C VAL A 37 14.90 0.52 -9.65
N PRO A 38 14.63 0.14 -10.92
CA PRO A 38 13.37 0.53 -11.56
C PRO A 38 12.22 -0.20 -10.86
N VAL A 39 11.28 0.54 -10.29
CA VAL A 39 10.12 0.00 -9.56
C VAL A 39 8.83 0.56 -10.16
N GLU A 40 7.83 -0.31 -10.28
CA GLU A 40 6.45 0.05 -10.59
C GLU A 40 5.54 -0.38 -9.44
N ILE A 41 4.78 0.56 -8.88
CA ILE A 41 3.90 0.31 -7.74
C ILE A 41 2.45 0.31 -8.19
N ASN A 42 1.75 -0.77 -7.87
CA ASN A 42 0.33 -0.93 -8.11
C ASN A 42 -0.41 -0.98 -6.77
N TRP A 43 -1.35 -0.06 -6.55
CA TRP A 43 -2.16 -0.03 -5.33
C TRP A 43 -3.43 -0.86 -5.54
N ARG A 44 -3.67 -1.81 -4.64
CA ARG A 44 -4.83 -2.69 -4.63
C ARG A 44 -5.68 -2.39 -3.40
N PRO A 45 -6.88 -1.81 -3.57
CA PRO A 45 -7.75 -1.53 -2.43
C PRO A 45 -8.19 -2.82 -1.75
N PHE A 46 -8.31 -2.78 -0.43
CA PHE A 46 -8.79 -3.88 0.39
C PHE A 46 -9.78 -3.38 1.42
N PHE A 47 -10.79 -4.18 1.72
CA PHE A 47 -11.70 -3.95 2.85
C PHE A 47 -11.38 -4.96 3.94
N LEU A 48 -10.79 -4.50 5.04
CA LEU A 48 -10.53 -5.31 6.23
C LEU A 48 -11.84 -5.83 6.84
N ASN A 49 -12.88 -5.00 6.82
CA ASN A 49 -14.22 -5.38 7.23
C ASN A 49 -15.20 -5.09 6.09
N SER A 50 -15.55 -6.11 5.34
CA SER A 50 -16.40 -6.02 4.15
C SER A 50 -17.89 -5.80 4.46
N TRP A 51 -18.30 -5.85 5.72
CA TRP A 51 -19.69 -5.66 6.16
C TRP A 51 -20.00 -4.22 6.60
N VAL A 52 -18.97 -3.38 6.80
CA VAL A 52 -19.16 -2.00 7.31
C VAL A 52 -20.18 -1.25 6.45
N PRO A 53 -21.27 -0.72 7.05
CA PRO A 53 -22.26 0.07 6.33
C PRO A 53 -21.66 1.37 5.82
N ARG A 54 -22.27 1.99 4.82
CA ARG A 54 -21.73 3.20 4.17
C ARG A 54 -21.62 4.38 5.13
N GLU A 55 -22.45 4.40 6.15
CA GLU A 55 -22.52 5.43 7.18
C GLU A 55 -21.40 5.30 8.23
N GLY A 56 -20.65 4.18 8.22
CA GLY A 56 -19.64 3.86 9.23
C GLY A 56 -20.24 3.22 10.49
N ILE A 57 -19.38 2.99 11.49
CA ILE A 57 -19.75 2.39 12.78
C ILE A 57 -19.25 3.33 13.88
N SER A 58 -20.00 3.45 14.98
CA SER A 58 -19.52 4.18 16.16
C SER A 58 -18.25 3.51 16.68
N ARG A 59 -17.31 4.30 17.21
CA ARG A 59 -16.10 3.75 17.83
C ARG A 59 -16.41 3.01 19.14
N ASP A 60 -17.52 3.37 19.78
CA ASP A 60 -17.91 2.84 21.08
C ASP A 60 -18.82 1.59 20.96
N GLU A 61 -19.14 1.17 19.73
CA GLU A 61 -19.89 -0.05 19.41
C GLU A 61 -18.97 -1.21 19.02
#